data_AF-A0AA37LRK4-F1
#
_entry.id   AF-A0AA37LRK4-F1
#
_cell.length_a   1.000
_cell.length_b   1.000
_cell.length_c   1.000
_cell.angle_alpha   90.00
_cell.angle_beta   90.00
_cell.angle_gamma   90.00
#
_symmetry.space_group_name_H-M   'P 1'
#
loop_
_entity.id
_entity.type
_entity.pdbx_description
1 polymer ?
#
loop_
_entity_poly.entity_id
_entity_poly.type
_entity_poly.pdbx_seq_one_letter_code
_entity_poly.pdbx_strand_id
1 'polypeptide(L)'
;MWILSKEMKAGMVKCRDGAMRSLDQIAIPTPKLLEACPHLSFADLPDPGNMKWQYLSQFKVVTEADDAAYLQELEVLCQLPITSGTLEDARRVYQYLGQNGGKVLRGSRISDTFLDSNKKLVYHPSRGWLSLQECVWKCPNALKNATALADVYPECCDFFQAYLKVQDAGIPEAIEELKRLSNIPEISRELQVTKSTILVLCGYLAKHDSDTKKKDEVRRLKIFPMMKSSLHSHDSNGAVYKSLDDTWYIVDRTTLKSAFLGKVQILDFDVKDVDQLLPLINWLGLGNIRLSEAVDECTVNTGSAVIQHDWSLSMQKRVQFLLLLVNCWPSF
;
A
#
# COMPACT_ATOMS: atom_id res chain seq x y z
N MET A 1 43.69 -30.22 -10.91
CA MET A 1 43.15 -28.89 -11.27
C MET A 1 42.09 -28.36 -10.29
N TRP A 2 41.21 -29.20 -9.73
CA TRP A 2 40.20 -28.78 -8.72
C TRP A 2 40.77 -28.34 -7.35
N ILE A 3 41.90 -28.92 -6.92
CA ILE A 3 42.52 -28.61 -5.61
C ILE A 3 43.16 -27.21 -5.61
N LEU A 4 43.87 -26.85 -6.69
CA LEU A 4 44.47 -25.52 -6.88
C LEU A 4 43.42 -24.40 -6.94
N SER A 5 42.24 -24.66 -7.52
CA SER A 5 41.13 -23.70 -7.56
C SER A 5 40.57 -23.39 -6.16
N LYS A 6 40.59 -24.37 -5.25
CA LYS A 6 40.07 -24.20 -3.89
C LYS A 6 41.06 -23.46 -2.99
N GLU A 7 42.36 -23.71 -3.14
CA GLU A 7 43.42 -22.99 -2.41
C GLU A 7 43.60 -21.55 -2.91
N MET A 8 43.49 -21.29 -4.21
CA MET A 8 43.55 -19.92 -4.74
C MET A 8 42.33 -19.07 -4.34
N LYS A 9 41.14 -19.66 -4.17
CA LYS A 9 39.96 -18.96 -3.62
C LYS A 9 40.17 -18.53 -2.16
N ALA A 10 41.00 -19.24 -1.40
CA ALA A 10 41.38 -18.86 -0.04
C ALA A 10 42.54 -17.84 0.00
N GLY A 11 43.09 -17.48 -1.16
CA GLY A 11 44.15 -16.49 -1.27
C GLY A 11 43.65 -15.11 -0.85
N MET A 12 44.22 -14.57 0.23
CA MET A 12 43.95 -13.22 0.69
C MET A 12 44.74 -12.22 -0.17
N VAL A 13 44.04 -11.23 -0.72
CA VAL A 13 44.61 -10.17 -1.55
C VAL A 13 44.54 -8.85 -0.78
N LYS A 14 45.63 -8.08 -0.84
CA LYS A 14 45.67 -6.73 -0.28
C LYS A 14 44.83 -5.80 -1.14
N CYS A 15 43.92 -5.08 -0.51
CA CYS A 15 43.08 -4.07 -1.14
C CYS A 15 43.69 -2.67 -1.00
N ARG A 16 43.22 -1.72 -1.81
CA ARG A 16 43.68 -0.32 -1.79
C ARG A 16 43.38 0.40 -0.47
N ASP A 17 42.39 -0.08 0.28
CA ASP A 17 42.06 0.37 1.64
C ASP A 17 43.04 -0.18 2.71
N GLY A 18 44.01 -1.02 2.30
CA GLY A 18 44.97 -1.67 3.17
C GLY A 18 44.48 -2.97 3.80
N ALA A 19 43.21 -3.35 3.62
CA ALA A 19 42.64 -4.57 4.17
C ALA A 19 43.04 -5.79 3.33
N MET A 20 43.08 -6.97 3.97
CA MET A 20 43.25 -8.26 3.30
C MET A 20 41.87 -8.90 3.11
N ARG A 21 41.49 -9.22 1.86
CA ARG A 21 40.19 -9.82 1.54
C ARG A 21 40.35 -11.05 0.65
N SER A 22 39.35 -11.94 0.71
CA SER A 22 39.30 -13.12 -0.15
C SER A 22 39.14 -12.73 -1.62
N LEU A 23 39.63 -13.59 -2.51
CA LEU A 23 39.62 -13.35 -3.95
C LEU A 23 38.19 -13.18 -4.51
N ASP A 24 37.19 -13.81 -3.92
CA ASP A 24 35.78 -13.68 -4.33
C ASP A 24 35.08 -12.42 -3.81
N GLN A 25 35.77 -11.57 -3.06
CA GLN A 25 35.26 -10.31 -2.50
C GLN A 25 35.92 -9.07 -3.09
N ILE A 26 36.82 -9.23 -4.07
CA ILE A 26 37.59 -8.13 -4.65
C ILE A 26 37.13 -7.74 -6.05
N ALA A 27 37.43 -6.50 -6.40
CA ALA A 27 37.21 -5.90 -7.70
C ALA A 27 38.53 -5.43 -8.34
N ILE A 28 38.64 -5.53 -9.66
CA ILE A 28 39.78 -4.97 -10.40
C ILE A 28 39.58 -3.47 -10.57
N PRO A 29 40.54 -2.61 -10.21
CA PRO A 29 40.38 -1.17 -10.26
C PRO A 29 40.53 -0.60 -11.67
N THR A 30 39.67 -1.05 -12.59
CA THR A 30 39.54 -0.45 -13.92
C THR A 30 38.80 0.89 -13.81
N PRO A 31 39.09 1.88 -14.67
CA PRO A 31 38.41 3.18 -14.63
C PRO A 31 36.88 3.06 -14.67
N LYS A 32 36.37 2.17 -15.53
CA LYS A 32 34.93 1.90 -15.66
C LYS A 32 34.31 1.37 -14.37
N LEU A 33 34.99 0.45 -13.67
CA LEU A 33 34.45 -0.15 -12.45
C LEU A 33 34.57 0.80 -11.25
N LEU A 34 35.63 1.60 -11.17
CA LEU A 34 35.78 2.65 -10.15
C LEU A 34 34.67 3.70 -10.28
N GLU A 35 34.29 4.07 -11.50
CA GLU A 35 33.20 5.00 -11.76
C GLU A 35 31.83 4.36 -11.49
N ALA A 36 31.60 3.14 -11.96
CA ALA A 36 30.32 2.44 -11.85
C ALA A 36 30.00 1.91 -10.44
N CYS A 37 30.99 1.41 -9.72
CA CYS A 37 30.84 0.72 -8.44
C CYS A 37 31.97 1.13 -7.46
N PRO A 38 32.02 2.41 -7.04
CA PRO A 38 33.10 2.96 -6.24
C PRO A 38 33.24 2.35 -4.84
N HIS A 39 32.19 1.71 -4.30
CA HIS A 39 32.21 1.16 -2.94
C HIS A 39 32.76 -0.27 -2.89
N LEU A 40 32.99 -0.92 -4.03
CA LEU A 40 33.61 -2.24 -4.07
C LEU A 40 35.02 -2.23 -3.48
N SER A 41 35.44 -3.40 -2.97
CA SER A 41 36.79 -3.58 -2.43
C SER A 41 37.80 -3.80 -3.56
N PHE A 42 38.52 -2.75 -3.94
CA PHE A 42 39.46 -2.81 -5.05
C PHE A 42 40.83 -3.38 -4.65
N ALA A 43 41.33 -4.33 -5.43
CA ALA A 43 42.65 -4.94 -5.20
C ALA A 43 43.80 -3.95 -5.46
N ASP A 44 44.86 -4.04 -4.66
CA ASP A 44 46.12 -3.32 -4.82
C ASP A 44 46.98 -4.03 -5.88
N LEU A 45 46.70 -3.77 -7.15
CA LEU A 45 47.32 -4.42 -8.30
C LEU A 45 48.24 -3.46 -9.09
N PRO A 46 49.43 -3.93 -9.52
CA PRO A 46 50.22 -3.21 -10.49
C PRO A 46 49.54 -3.25 -11.87
N ASP A 47 49.51 -2.11 -12.56
CA ASP A 47 48.89 -1.96 -13.89
C ASP A 47 47.45 -2.52 -14.00
N PRO A 48 46.45 -1.81 -13.43
CA PRO A 48 45.04 -2.22 -13.45
C PRO A 48 44.43 -2.34 -14.85
N GLY A 49 45.05 -1.72 -15.87
CA GLY A 49 44.58 -1.76 -17.26
C GLY A 49 44.95 -3.05 -17.99
N ASN A 50 45.71 -3.94 -17.36
CA ASN A 50 46.19 -5.15 -18.00
C ASN A 50 45.03 -6.15 -18.24
N MET A 51 44.77 -6.48 -19.50
CA MET A 51 43.72 -7.43 -19.89
C MET A 51 43.91 -8.83 -19.30
N LYS A 52 45.12 -9.20 -18.86
CA LYS A 52 45.37 -10.48 -18.18
C LYS A 52 44.56 -10.63 -16.89
N TRP A 53 44.16 -9.52 -16.24
CA TRP A 53 43.34 -9.56 -15.05
C TRP A 53 41.91 -10.05 -15.29
N GLN A 54 41.41 -10.03 -16.54
CA GLN A 54 40.09 -10.57 -16.89
C GLN A 54 39.97 -12.07 -16.58
N TYR A 55 41.08 -12.82 -16.62
CA TYR A 55 41.12 -14.23 -16.22
C TYR A 55 40.66 -14.43 -14.77
N LEU A 56 40.77 -13.42 -13.90
CA LEU A 56 40.35 -13.52 -12.51
C LEU A 56 38.82 -13.64 -12.33
N SER A 57 38.04 -13.33 -13.36
CA SER A 57 36.57 -13.53 -13.38
C SER A 57 36.16 -14.97 -13.02
N GLN A 58 36.95 -15.98 -13.40
CA GLN A 58 36.67 -17.39 -13.06
C GLN A 58 36.69 -17.67 -11.54
N PHE A 59 37.33 -16.79 -10.77
CA PHE A 59 37.41 -16.87 -9.31
C PHE A 59 36.38 -15.96 -8.63
N LYS A 60 35.38 -15.47 -9.37
CA LYS A 60 34.36 -14.50 -8.92
C LYS A 60 34.91 -13.11 -8.58
N VAL A 61 36.13 -12.79 -9.02
CA VAL A 61 36.64 -11.40 -8.96
C VAL A 61 35.80 -10.55 -9.89
N VAL A 62 35.36 -9.39 -9.41
CA VAL A 62 34.63 -8.43 -10.25
C VAL A 62 35.62 -7.76 -11.20
N THR A 63 35.51 -8.06 -12.49
CA THR A 63 36.42 -7.56 -13.53
C THR A 63 35.77 -6.55 -14.46
N GLU A 64 34.45 -6.57 -14.55
CA GLU A 64 33.65 -5.70 -15.41
C GLU A 64 32.48 -5.10 -14.62
N ALA A 65 32.02 -3.92 -15.06
CA ALA A 65 30.82 -3.29 -14.52
C ALA A 65 29.58 -3.91 -15.18
N ASP A 66 29.21 -5.11 -14.73
CA ASP A 66 28.03 -5.87 -15.15
C ASP A 66 26.95 -5.89 -14.05
N ASP A 67 25.83 -6.57 -14.30
CA ASP A 67 24.72 -6.60 -13.33
C ASP A 67 25.13 -7.22 -11.97
N ALA A 68 26.09 -8.14 -11.97
CA ALA A 68 26.59 -8.75 -10.73
C ALA A 68 27.45 -7.77 -9.93
N ALA A 69 28.26 -6.94 -10.60
CA ALA A 69 29.02 -5.86 -9.98
C ALA A 69 28.09 -4.84 -9.31
N TYR A 70 27.03 -4.42 -10.01
CA TYR A 70 26.05 -3.46 -9.48
C TYR A 70 25.23 -4.03 -8.32
N LEU A 71 24.91 -5.32 -8.36
CA LEU A 71 24.26 -5.99 -7.23
C LEU A 71 25.18 -6.07 -6.00
N GLN A 72 26.47 -6.35 -6.21
CA GLN A 72 27.45 -6.37 -5.13
C GLN A 72 27.70 -4.96 -4.56
N GLU A 73 27.72 -3.93 -5.42
CA GLU A 73 27.78 -2.52 -5.01
C GLU A 73 26.61 -2.19 -4.07
N LEU A 74 25.39 -2.62 -4.43
CA LEU A 74 24.21 -2.43 -3.59
C LEU A 74 24.33 -3.16 -2.25
N GLU A 75 24.80 -4.41 -2.25
CA GLU A 75 25.01 -5.18 -1.03
C GLU A 75 26.04 -4.52 -0.10
N VAL A 76 27.08 -3.89 -0.67
CA VAL A 76 28.06 -3.11 0.10
C VAL A 76 27.43 -1.81 0.63
N LEU A 77 26.69 -1.07 -0.21
CA LEU A 77 25.98 0.15 0.19
C LEU A 77 25.04 -0.08 1.38
N CYS A 78 24.41 -1.25 1.46
CA CYS A 78 23.56 -1.64 2.59
C CYS A 78 24.31 -1.76 3.93
N GLN A 79 25.61 -2.01 3.89
CA GLN A 79 26.47 -2.19 5.07
C GLN A 79 27.16 -0.88 5.50
N LEU A 80 27.16 0.12 4.63
CA LEU A 80 27.75 1.42 4.92
C LEU A 80 26.81 2.31 5.75
N PRO A 81 27.34 3.24 6.55
CA PRO A 81 26.52 4.25 7.23
C PRO A 81 25.69 5.05 6.21
N ILE A 82 24.43 5.30 6.53
CA ILE A 82 23.56 6.12 5.69
C ILE A 82 24.09 7.57 5.70
N THR A 83 24.34 8.11 4.52
CA THR A 83 24.78 9.50 4.32
C THR A 83 23.82 10.24 3.38
N SER A 84 24.06 11.52 3.15
CA SER A 84 23.29 12.30 2.16
C SER A 84 23.49 11.81 0.72
N GLY A 85 24.56 11.05 0.42
CA GLY A 85 24.83 10.48 -0.90
C GLY A 85 24.09 9.16 -1.18
N THR A 86 23.67 8.44 -0.12
CA THR A 86 23.13 7.08 -0.24
C THR A 86 21.92 6.98 -1.18
N LEU A 87 21.06 8.00 -1.22
CA LEU A 87 19.92 8.03 -2.14
C LEU A 87 20.36 7.99 -3.61
N GLU A 88 21.31 8.85 -3.99
CA GLU A 88 21.79 8.94 -5.37
C GLU A 88 22.63 7.71 -5.75
N ASP A 89 23.40 7.16 -4.81
CA ASP A 89 24.14 5.92 -5.01
C ASP A 89 23.20 4.75 -5.29
N ALA A 90 22.17 4.55 -4.46
CA ALA A 90 21.16 3.52 -4.65
C ALA A 90 20.36 3.74 -5.95
N ARG A 91 19.96 4.99 -6.22
CA ARG A 91 19.25 5.37 -7.46
C ARG A 91 20.04 4.97 -8.70
N ARG A 92 21.33 5.32 -8.76
CA ARG A 92 22.22 4.98 -9.88
C ARG A 92 22.27 3.46 -10.11
N VAL A 93 22.33 2.68 -9.03
CA VAL A 93 22.31 1.22 -9.12
C VAL A 93 20.98 0.71 -9.68
N TYR A 94 19.84 1.16 -9.14
CA TYR A 94 18.51 0.75 -9.63
C TYR A 94 18.28 1.13 -11.09
N GLN A 95 18.71 2.31 -11.51
CA GLN A 95 18.62 2.76 -12.90
C GLN A 95 19.42 1.85 -13.84
N TYR A 96 20.68 1.54 -13.47
CA TYR A 96 21.50 0.63 -14.27
C TYR A 96 20.85 -0.75 -14.40
N LEU A 97 20.40 -1.32 -13.27
CA LEU A 97 19.74 -2.63 -13.26
C LEU A 97 18.42 -2.62 -14.04
N GLY A 98 17.68 -1.50 -14.03
CA GLY A 98 16.48 -1.30 -14.85
C GLY A 98 16.76 -1.23 -16.35
N GLN A 99 17.82 -0.54 -16.76
CA GLN A 99 18.15 -0.38 -18.18
C GLN A 99 18.77 -1.64 -18.79
N ASN A 100 19.58 -2.36 -18.01
CA ASN A 100 20.33 -3.52 -18.50
C ASN A 100 19.73 -4.88 -18.12
N GLY A 101 18.92 -4.94 -17.05
CA GLY A 101 18.28 -6.17 -16.57
C GLY A 101 17.27 -6.78 -17.55
N GLY A 102 16.80 -6.00 -18.55
CA GLY A 102 15.94 -6.50 -19.63
C GLY A 102 16.62 -7.47 -20.60
N LYS A 103 17.95 -7.62 -20.56
CA LYS A 103 18.69 -8.57 -21.43
C LYS A 103 18.70 -10.01 -20.91
N VAL A 104 18.30 -10.26 -19.66
CA VAL A 104 18.25 -11.60 -19.06
C VAL A 104 16.81 -11.87 -18.59
N LEU A 105 16.19 -12.84 -19.26
CA LEU A 105 14.82 -13.29 -19.05
C LEU A 105 14.47 -13.53 -17.56
N ARG A 106 13.18 -13.38 -17.25
CA ARG A 106 12.53 -13.73 -15.97
C ARG A 106 13.17 -14.98 -15.34
N GLY A 107 13.63 -14.86 -14.09
CA GLY A 107 14.40 -15.90 -13.39
C GLY A 107 15.90 -15.60 -13.24
N SER A 108 16.30 -14.32 -13.28
CA SER A 108 17.69 -13.92 -13.07
C SER A 108 18.04 -13.89 -11.57
N ARG A 109 19.32 -14.13 -11.26
CA ARG A 109 19.92 -14.06 -9.91
C ARG A 109 19.63 -12.73 -9.18
N ILE A 110 19.36 -11.65 -9.92
CA ILE A 110 19.00 -10.33 -9.39
C ILE A 110 17.63 -10.41 -8.73
N SER A 111 16.62 -10.90 -9.45
CA SER A 111 15.26 -11.03 -8.90
C SER A 111 15.26 -11.91 -7.65
N ASP A 112 15.96 -13.04 -7.67
CA ASP A 112 16.04 -13.95 -6.51
C ASP A 112 16.68 -13.27 -5.29
N THR A 113 17.67 -12.39 -5.53
CA THR A 113 18.36 -11.65 -4.47
C THR A 113 17.47 -10.59 -3.82
N PHE A 114 16.63 -9.90 -4.60
CA PHE A 114 15.65 -8.95 -4.05
C PHE A 114 14.42 -9.64 -3.43
N LEU A 115 14.08 -10.85 -3.89
CA LEU A 115 12.97 -11.63 -3.36
C LEU A 115 13.31 -12.33 -2.03
N ASP A 116 14.59 -12.50 -1.70
CA ASP A 116 15.03 -12.96 -0.38
C ASP A 116 14.62 -11.97 0.71
N SER A 117 13.64 -12.36 1.53
CA SER A 117 13.08 -11.52 2.60
C SER A 117 14.08 -11.19 3.72
N ASN A 118 15.23 -11.86 3.79
CA ASN A 118 16.30 -11.50 4.71
C ASN A 118 17.17 -10.34 4.19
N LYS A 119 17.06 -10.00 2.89
CA LYS A 119 17.86 -8.96 2.25
C LYS A 119 17.09 -7.65 2.15
N LYS A 120 17.66 -6.60 2.76
CA LYS A 120 17.12 -5.23 2.73
C LYS A 120 17.85 -4.38 1.69
N LEU A 121 17.47 -4.56 0.42
CA LEU A 121 18.18 -3.96 -0.72
C LEU A 121 17.49 -2.73 -1.31
N VAL A 122 16.35 -2.30 -0.74
CA VAL A 122 15.60 -1.12 -1.19
C VAL A 122 15.85 0.04 -0.23
N TYR A 123 16.51 1.10 -0.67
CA TYR A 123 16.73 2.28 0.16
C TYR A 123 15.54 3.25 0.08
N HIS A 124 15.07 3.76 1.21
CA HIS A 124 14.13 4.87 1.28
C HIS A 124 14.64 5.94 2.24
N PRO A 125 14.68 7.23 1.86
CA PRO A 125 15.36 8.28 2.62
C PRO A 125 14.85 8.44 4.07
N SER A 126 13.55 8.25 4.30
CA SER A 126 12.95 8.36 5.64
C SER A 126 12.91 7.06 6.45
N ARG A 127 13.16 5.90 5.82
CA ARG A 127 12.97 4.57 6.44
C ARG A 127 14.26 3.75 6.49
N GLY A 128 15.30 4.17 5.77
CA GLY A 128 16.54 3.43 5.61
C GLY A 128 16.38 2.28 4.61
N TRP A 129 17.15 1.21 4.84
CA TRP A 129 17.12 0.01 4.02
C TRP A 129 15.94 -0.90 4.36
N LEU A 130 15.20 -1.32 3.34
CA LEU A 130 13.97 -2.10 3.41
C LEU A 130 14.09 -3.34 2.52
N SER A 131 13.36 -4.39 2.88
CA SER A 131 13.10 -5.53 2.00
C SER A 131 12.12 -5.13 0.90
N LEU A 132 12.11 -5.90 -0.19
CA LEU A 132 11.17 -5.66 -1.29
C LEU A 132 9.71 -5.83 -0.84
N GLN A 133 9.43 -6.73 0.10
CA GLN A 133 8.08 -7.00 0.60
C GLN A 133 7.52 -5.89 1.50
N GLU A 134 8.38 -5.03 2.05
CA GLU A 134 7.98 -3.85 2.82
C GLU A 134 7.60 -2.65 1.93
N CYS A 135 7.76 -2.79 0.61
CA CYS A 135 7.62 -1.70 -0.35
C CYS A 135 6.41 -1.89 -1.27
N VAL A 136 5.77 -0.79 -1.62
CA VAL A 136 4.76 -0.69 -2.67
C VAL A 136 5.19 0.35 -3.70
N TRP A 137 4.64 0.28 -4.91
CA TRP A 137 4.98 1.25 -5.92
C TRP A 137 4.29 2.60 -5.65
N LYS A 138 2.96 2.65 -5.78
CA LYS A 138 2.14 3.80 -5.36
C LYS A 138 1.35 3.50 -4.09
N CYS A 139 1.14 4.54 -3.29
CA CYS A 139 0.36 4.44 -2.07
C CYS A 139 -0.45 5.72 -1.83
N PRO A 140 -1.74 5.65 -1.48
CA PRO A 140 -2.48 6.82 -1.03
C PRO A 140 -1.89 7.39 0.27
N ASN A 141 -1.89 8.72 0.40
CA ASN A 141 -1.36 9.43 1.58
C ASN A 141 -1.98 9.00 2.93
N ALA A 142 -3.17 8.40 2.91
CA ALA A 142 -3.83 7.89 4.10
C ALA A 142 -3.16 6.62 4.69
N LEU A 143 -2.31 5.93 3.93
CA LEU A 143 -1.66 4.68 4.34
C LEU A 143 -0.22 4.95 4.80
N LYS A 144 -0.06 5.49 6.01
CA LYS A 144 1.24 5.96 6.53
C LYS A 144 2.24 4.83 6.80
N ASN A 145 1.79 3.59 6.99
CA ASN A 145 2.67 2.45 7.26
C ASN A 145 3.34 1.87 6.00
N ALA A 146 2.70 2.01 4.83
CA ALA A 146 3.25 1.48 3.58
C ALA A 146 4.32 2.43 3.02
N THR A 147 5.38 1.87 2.43
CA THR A 147 6.47 2.66 1.84
C THR A 147 6.33 2.71 0.32
N ALA A 148 5.94 3.85 -0.22
CA ALA A 148 5.82 4.07 -1.67
C ALA A 148 7.18 4.39 -2.30
N LEU A 149 7.50 3.71 -3.39
CA LEU A 149 8.75 3.92 -4.14
C LEU A 149 8.61 4.91 -5.29
N ALA A 150 7.39 5.09 -5.82
CA ALA A 150 7.14 5.93 -6.99
C ALA A 150 7.53 7.41 -6.77
N ASP A 151 7.43 7.91 -5.53
CA ASP A 151 7.78 9.28 -5.19
C ASP A 151 9.29 9.50 -5.05
N VAL A 152 10.05 8.43 -4.77
CA VAL A 152 11.50 8.47 -4.53
C VAL A 152 12.30 8.13 -5.79
N TYR A 153 11.81 7.16 -6.57
CA TYR A 153 12.46 6.67 -7.78
C TYR A 153 11.48 6.60 -8.97
N PRO A 154 10.82 7.70 -9.36
CA PRO A 154 9.83 7.69 -10.44
C PRO A 154 10.37 7.12 -11.77
N GLU A 155 11.65 7.33 -12.03
CA GLU A 155 12.37 6.85 -13.21
C GLU A 155 12.72 5.36 -13.18
N CYS A 156 12.63 4.71 -12.01
CA CYS A 156 12.93 3.29 -11.85
C CYS A 156 11.68 2.39 -11.94
N CYS A 157 10.59 2.90 -12.54
CA CYS A 157 9.31 2.19 -12.68
C CYS A 157 9.46 0.82 -13.35
N ASP A 158 10.22 0.74 -14.44
CA ASP A 158 10.44 -0.52 -15.17
C ASP A 158 11.15 -1.54 -14.29
N PHE A 159 12.13 -1.12 -13.50
CA PHE A 159 12.86 -2.00 -12.59
C PHE A 159 11.93 -2.53 -11.48
N PHE A 160 11.26 -1.66 -10.73
CA PHE A 160 10.46 -2.08 -9.58
C PHE A 160 9.14 -2.76 -9.97
N GLN A 161 8.38 -2.19 -10.90
CA GLN A 161 7.08 -2.76 -11.28
C GLN A 161 7.21 -3.86 -12.34
N ALA A 162 7.97 -3.63 -13.41
CA ALA A 162 8.00 -4.58 -14.52
C ALA A 162 8.89 -5.78 -14.21
N TYR A 163 10.06 -5.58 -13.58
CA TYR A 163 11.01 -6.66 -13.28
C TYR A 163 10.80 -7.27 -11.90
N LEU A 164 10.81 -6.46 -10.83
CA LEU A 164 10.68 -6.94 -9.45
C LEU A 164 9.23 -7.18 -9.01
N LYS A 165 8.24 -6.84 -9.85
CA LYS A 165 6.80 -7.07 -9.61
C LYS A 165 6.25 -6.38 -8.36
N VAL A 166 6.86 -5.28 -7.93
CA VAL A 166 6.33 -4.44 -6.86
C VAL A 166 4.96 -3.90 -7.28
N GLN A 167 3.95 -4.18 -6.47
CA GLN A 167 2.56 -3.78 -6.72
C GLN A 167 2.25 -2.42 -6.09
N ASP A 168 1.20 -1.76 -6.58
CA ASP A 168 0.59 -0.64 -5.86
C ASP A 168 -0.07 -1.14 -4.57
N ALA A 169 -0.23 -0.25 -3.59
CA ALA A 169 -0.93 -0.57 -2.35
C ALA A 169 -2.37 -1.04 -2.60
N GLY A 170 -2.82 -2.00 -1.81
CA GLY A 170 -4.17 -2.55 -1.91
C GLY A 170 -4.81 -2.83 -0.55
N ILE A 171 -5.70 -3.82 -0.53
CA ILE A 171 -6.40 -4.28 0.68
C ILE A 171 -5.44 -4.64 1.83
N PRO A 172 -4.33 -5.40 1.63
CA PRO A 172 -3.42 -5.73 2.72
C PRO A 172 -2.88 -4.49 3.44
N GLU A 173 -2.38 -3.50 2.69
CA GLU A 173 -1.76 -2.30 3.23
C GLU A 173 -2.78 -1.42 3.95
N ALA A 174 -4.01 -1.33 3.42
CA ALA A 174 -5.10 -0.63 4.09
C ALA A 174 -5.48 -1.29 5.43
N ILE A 175 -5.52 -2.62 5.49
CA ILE A 175 -5.81 -3.35 6.74
C ILE A 175 -4.68 -3.20 7.76
N GLU A 176 -3.42 -3.29 7.33
CA GLU A 176 -2.27 -3.05 8.22
C GLU A 176 -2.28 -1.63 8.78
N GLU A 177 -2.64 -0.62 7.98
CA GLU A 177 -2.81 0.74 8.49
C GLU A 177 -3.96 0.85 9.50
N LEU A 178 -5.10 0.19 9.25
CA LEU A 178 -6.20 0.15 10.22
C LEU A 178 -5.81 -0.55 11.52
N LYS A 179 -5.03 -1.64 11.47
CA LYS A 179 -4.47 -2.30 12.66
C LYS A 179 -3.58 -1.34 13.44
N ARG A 180 -2.67 -0.65 12.75
CA ARG A 180 -1.80 0.37 13.35
C ARG A 180 -2.63 1.45 14.05
N LEU A 181 -3.65 1.99 13.39
CA LEU A 181 -4.55 3.00 13.95
C LEU A 181 -5.33 2.47 15.16
N SER A 182 -5.82 1.22 15.11
CA SER A 182 -6.52 0.57 16.21
C SER A 182 -5.65 0.44 17.47
N ASN A 183 -4.32 0.33 17.31
CA ASN A 183 -3.37 0.23 18.42
C ASN A 183 -2.97 1.60 19.01
N ILE A 184 -3.26 2.70 18.32
CA ILE A 184 -3.03 4.07 18.85
C ILE A 184 -4.12 4.36 19.90
N PRO A 185 -3.78 4.94 21.07
CA PRO A 185 -4.76 5.39 22.05
C PRO A 185 -5.80 6.33 21.45
N GLU A 186 -7.07 6.19 21.82
CA GLU A 186 -8.19 6.95 21.21
C GLU A 186 -8.01 8.47 21.25
N ILE A 187 -7.40 8.99 22.33
CA ILE A 187 -7.13 10.42 22.54
C ILE A 187 -6.15 10.97 21.49
N SER A 188 -5.24 10.13 21.00
CA SER A 188 -4.21 10.49 20.00
C SER A 188 -4.57 10.05 18.59
N ARG A 189 -5.69 9.32 18.41
CA ARG A 189 -6.10 8.80 17.11
C ARG A 189 -6.74 9.89 16.27
N GLU A 190 -6.10 10.20 15.15
CA GLU A 190 -6.59 11.17 14.18
C GLU A 190 -7.86 10.65 13.48
N LEU A 191 -9.01 11.28 13.75
CA LEU A 191 -10.30 10.92 13.17
C LEU A 191 -10.30 10.96 11.64
N GLN A 192 -9.76 12.03 11.06
CA GLN A 192 -9.75 12.21 9.61
C GLN A 192 -8.87 11.19 8.90
N VAL A 193 -7.73 10.83 9.50
CA VAL A 193 -6.86 9.76 8.97
C VAL A 193 -7.62 8.45 8.99
N THR A 194 -8.27 8.10 10.12
CA THR A 194 -9.04 6.86 10.24
C THR A 194 -10.17 6.76 9.22
N LYS A 195 -10.98 7.82 9.05
CA LYS A 195 -12.03 7.86 8.02
C LYS A 195 -11.44 7.71 6.61
N SER A 196 -10.36 8.43 6.32
CA SER A 196 -9.70 8.35 5.02
C SER A 196 -9.17 6.95 4.73
N THR A 197 -8.56 6.27 5.70
CA THR A 197 -8.10 4.88 5.56
C THR A 197 -9.26 3.91 5.32
N ILE A 198 -10.39 4.08 6.01
CA ILE A 198 -11.62 3.30 5.77
C ILE A 198 -12.11 3.49 4.33
N LEU A 199 -12.16 4.73 3.84
CA LEU A 199 -12.60 5.03 2.47
C LEU A 199 -11.64 4.46 1.42
N VAL A 200 -10.32 4.51 1.67
CA VAL A 200 -9.32 3.86 0.81
C VAL A 200 -9.57 2.36 0.73
N LEU A 201 -9.83 1.69 1.86
CA LEU A 201 -10.20 0.28 1.87
C LEU A 201 -11.48 0.02 1.06
N CYS A 202 -12.51 0.86 1.20
CA CYS A 202 -13.73 0.75 0.40
C CYS A 202 -13.43 0.85 -1.11
N GLY A 203 -12.58 1.80 -1.51
CA GLY A 203 -12.16 1.98 -2.90
C GLY A 203 -11.42 0.76 -3.47
N TYR A 204 -10.64 0.05 -2.66
CA TYR A 204 -10.01 -1.20 -3.07
C TYR A 204 -10.99 -2.37 -3.15
N LEU A 205 -11.89 -2.50 -2.16
CA LEU A 205 -12.94 -3.54 -2.15
C LEU A 205 -13.91 -3.39 -3.34
N ALA A 206 -14.14 -2.17 -3.83
CA ALA A 206 -14.98 -1.94 -5.01
C ALA A 206 -14.38 -2.51 -6.31
N LYS A 207 -13.05 -2.72 -6.35
CA LYS A 207 -12.32 -3.14 -7.56
C LYS A 207 -11.93 -4.61 -7.56
N HIS A 208 -11.89 -5.25 -6.40
CA HIS A 208 -11.34 -6.59 -6.24
C HIS A 208 -12.32 -7.50 -5.51
N ASP A 209 -12.46 -8.73 -6.00
CA ASP A 209 -13.17 -9.78 -5.27
C ASP A 209 -12.33 -10.20 -4.06
N SER A 210 -12.94 -10.21 -2.88
CA SER A 210 -12.24 -10.12 -1.61
C SER A 210 -11.92 -11.49 -1.01
N ASP A 211 -10.74 -11.62 -0.39
CA ASP A 211 -10.37 -12.77 0.45
C ASP A 211 -11.15 -12.79 1.77
N THR A 212 -11.79 -13.91 2.08
CA THR A 212 -12.62 -14.10 3.28
C THR A 212 -11.80 -14.11 4.57
N LYS A 213 -10.50 -14.46 4.54
CA LYS A 213 -9.67 -14.53 5.77
C LYS A 213 -9.41 -13.18 6.40
N LYS A 214 -9.25 -12.14 5.58
CA LYS A 214 -8.96 -10.76 6.03
C LYS A 214 -10.16 -10.06 6.65
N LYS A 215 -11.37 -10.55 6.36
CA LYS A 215 -12.62 -10.03 6.92
C LYS A 215 -12.59 -10.08 8.45
N ASP A 216 -12.23 -11.23 9.01
CA ASP A 216 -12.23 -11.47 10.45
C ASP A 216 -11.21 -10.59 11.20
N GLU A 217 -10.11 -10.23 10.54
CA GLU A 217 -9.12 -9.31 11.10
C GLU A 217 -9.74 -7.92 11.32
N VAL A 218 -10.49 -7.41 10.33
CA VAL A 218 -11.14 -6.09 10.40
C VAL A 218 -12.29 -6.08 11.40
N ARG A 219 -13.05 -7.18 11.54
CA ARG A 219 -14.22 -7.23 12.44
C ARG A 219 -13.88 -6.85 13.89
N ARG A 220 -12.71 -7.28 14.36
CA ARG A 220 -12.26 -7.10 15.75
C ARG A 220 -11.59 -5.74 16.00
N LEU A 221 -11.31 -4.95 14.96
CA LEU A 221 -10.62 -3.67 15.12
C LEU A 221 -11.58 -2.60 15.66
N LYS A 222 -11.12 -1.85 16.66
CA LYS A 222 -11.85 -0.68 17.19
C LYS A 222 -11.53 0.56 16.36
N ILE A 223 -12.02 0.56 15.11
CA ILE A 223 -11.69 1.58 14.10
C ILE A 223 -12.88 2.38 13.60
N PHE A 224 -14.12 1.99 13.92
CA PHE A 224 -15.32 2.68 13.45
C PHE A 224 -15.61 3.90 14.33
N PRO A 225 -15.47 5.14 13.84
CA PRO A 225 -15.65 6.34 14.66
C PRO A 225 -17.12 6.63 14.89
N MET A 226 -17.51 6.97 16.12
CA MET A 226 -18.88 7.33 16.48
C MET A 226 -19.08 8.85 16.47
N MET A 227 -20.28 9.28 16.05
CA MET A 227 -20.66 10.69 16.11
C MET A 227 -20.64 11.14 17.57
N LYS A 228 -20.08 12.33 17.81
CA LYS A 228 -20.18 12.96 19.12
C LYS A 228 -21.65 13.22 19.42
N SER A 229 -22.18 12.52 20.41
CA SER A 229 -23.51 12.80 20.96
C SER A 229 -23.37 13.34 22.38
N SER A 230 -24.34 14.15 22.79
CA SER A 230 -24.40 14.72 24.14
C SER A 230 -24.56 13.67 25.26
N LEU A 231 -24.76 12.39 24.93
CA LEU A 231 -24.74 11.30 25.92
C LEU A 231 -23.36 11.08 26.55
N HIS A 232 -22.29 11.48 25.87
CA HIS A 232 -20.95 11.46 26.43
C HIS A 232 -20.71 12.78 27.17
N SER A 233 -20.91 12.73 28.49
CA SER A 233 -20.62 13.78 29.45
C SER A 233 -19.21 14.37 29.24
N HIS A 234 -19.18 15.69 28.98
CA HIS A 234 -18.18 16.72 29.31
C HIS A 234 -16.65 16.49 29.40
N ASP A 235 -16.08 15.29 29.25
CA ASP A 235 -14.65 15.06 29.59
C ASP A 235 -13.80 14.30 28.56
N SER A 236 -14.37 13.84 27.44
CA SER A 236 -13.58 13.20 26.37
C SER A 236 -13.53 14.08 25.13
N ASN A 237 -12.43 14.81 24.97
CA ASN A 237 -12.22 15.67 23.80
C ASN A 237 -12.03 14.84 22.49
N GLY A 238 -11.78 13.52 22.61
CA GLY A 238 -11.54 12.58 21.52
C GLY A 238 -12.80 12.00 20.87
N ALA A 239 -12.64 11.38 19.70
CA ALA A 239 -13.67 10.55 19.09
C ALA A 239 -13.69 9.17 19.76
N VAL A 240 -14.89 8.61 19.93
CA VAL A 240 -15.07 7.23 20.43
C VAL A 240 -15.03 6.28 19.23
N TYR A 241 -14.35 5.15 19.37
CA TYR A 241 -14.26 4.15 18.31
C TYR A 241 -14.80 2.81 18.76
N LYS A 242 -15.47 2.11 17.85
CA LYS A 242 -16.15 0.84 18.11
C LYS A 242 -15.64 -0.25 17.18
N SER A 243 -15.75 -1.51 17.62
CA SER A 243 -15.57 -2.67 16.73
C SER A 243 -16.92 -3.12 16.17
N LEU A 244 -16.94 -4.15 15.33
CA LEU A 244 -18.20 -4.75 14.86
C LEU A 244 -18.95 -5.54 15.93
N ASP A 245 -18.31 -5.84 17.06
CA ASP A 245 -18.93 -6.56 18.17
C ASP A 245 -19.74 -5.63 19.09
N ASP A 246 -19.56 -4.31 18.94
CA ASP A 246 -20.32 -3.29 19.64
C ASP A 246 -21.64 -2.97 18.92
N THR A 247 -22.64 -2.48 19.66
CA THR A 247 -23.92 -2.03 19.08
C THR A 247 -23.84 -0.58 18.59
N TRP A 248 -23.92 -0.39 17.27
CA TRP A 248 -23.97 0.92 16.60
C TRP A 248 -24.63 0.80 15.23
N TYR A 249 -25.00 1.94 14.64
CA TYR A 249 -25.77 2.00 13.39
C TYR A 249 -25.15 2.92 12.33
N ILE A 250 -25.44 2.63 11.06
CA ILE A 250 -25.10 3.47 9.91
C ILE A 250 -26.33 4.29 9.53
N VAL A 251 -26.20 5.61 9.51
CA VAL A 251 -27.28 6.51 9.09
C VAL A 251 -27.23 6.69 7.58
N ASP A 252 -28.19 6.13 6.87
CA ASP A 252 -28.33 6.19 5.42
C ASP A 252 -29.48 7.10 4.93
N ARG A 253 -30.28 7.64 5.84
CA ARG A 253 -31.31 8.66 5.55
C ARG A 253 -31.20 9.85 6.48
N THR A 254 -31.34 11.06 5.94
CA THR A 254 -31.28 12.31 6.72
C THR A 254 -32.40 12.43 7.74
N THR A 255 -33.61 11.96 7.43
CA THR A 255 -34.75 11.92 8.36
C THR A 255 -34.45 11.02 9.56
N LEU A 256 -33.89 9.84 9.34
CA LEU A 256 -33.47 8.91 10.39
C LEU A 256 -32.32 9.47 11.22
N LYS A 257 -31.38 10.20 10.60
CA LYS A 257 -30.34 10.95 11.32
C LYS A 257 -30.95 11.80 12.42
N SER A 258 -31.90 12.67 12.05
CA SER A 258 -32.55 13.60 12.98
C SER A 258 -33.36 12.88 14.06
N ALA A 259 -34.01 11.77 13.72
CA ALA A 259 -34.84 11.02 14.66
C ALA A 259 -34.03 10.28 15.74
N PHE A 260 -32.82 9.82 15.40
CA PHE A 260 -32.00 8.92 16.23
C PHE A 260 -30.71 9.55 16.77
N LEU A 261 -30.34 10.75 16.33
CA LEU A 261 -29.21 11.49 16.88
C LEU A 261 -29.38 11.68 18.39
N GLY A 262 -28.37 11.29 19.17
CA GLY A 262 -28.41 11.37 20.63
C GLY A 262 -29.35 10.36 21.29
N LYS A 263 -29.80 9.32 20.56
CA LYS A 263 -30.53 8.17 21.14
C LYS A 263 -29.80 6.86 20.96
N VAL A 264 -29.04 6.72 19.87
CA VAL A 264 -28.23 5.53 19.56
C VAL A 264 -26.81 5.95 19.14
N GLN A 265 -25.88 5.00 19.19
CA GLN A 265 -24.53 5.18 18.67
C GLN A 265 -24.58 5.12 17.14
N ILE A 266 -24.09 6.18 16.51
CA ILE A 266 -24.16 6.40 15.07
C ILE A 266 -22.74 6.51 14.52
N LEU A 267 -22.45 5.80 13.44
CA LEU A 267 -21.19 5.92 12.71
C LEU A 267 -21.01 7.36 12.21
N ASP A 268 -19.84 7.93 12.46
CA ASP A 268 -19.47 9.29 12.06
C ASP A 268 -19.08 9.37 10.59
N PHE A 269 -20.05 9.20 9.70
CA PHE A 269 -19.96 9.54 8.28
C PHE A 269 -21.18 10.37 7.87
N ASP A 270 -21.03 11.25 6.89
CA ASP A 270 -22.19 11.95 6.35
C ASP A 270 -23.07 10.96 5.58
N VAL A 271 -24.37 11.22 5.54
CA VAL A 271 -25.34 10.41 4.81
C VAL A 271 -24.93 10.30 3.34
N LYS A 272 -24.35 11.38 2.78
CA LYS A 272 -23.87 11.41 1.39
C LYS A 272 -22.67 10.51 1.14
N ASP A 273 -21.90 10.18 2.19
CA ASP A 273 -20.70 9.36 2.07
C ASP A 273 -21.00 7.87 2.28
N VAL A 274 -22.21 7.51 2.70
CA VAL A 274 -22.59 6.11 2.95
C VAL A 274 -22.50 5.25 1.71
N ASP A 275 -22.77 5.81 0.52
CA ASP A 275 -22.62 5.11 -0.75
C ASP A 275 -21.19 4.63 -0.97
N GLN A 276 -20.20 5.41 -0.52
CA GLN A 276 -18.79 5.04 -0.60
C GLN A 276 -18.45 3.90 0.38
N LEU A 277 -19.23 3.71 1.44
CA LEU A 277 -19.06 2.62 2.41
C LEU A 277 -19.71 1.31 1.97
N LEU A 278 -20.59 1.32 0.96
CA LEU A 278 -21.31 0.13 0.51
C LEU A 278 -20.41 -1.08 0.20
N PRO A 279 -19.24 -0.94 -0.46
CA PRO A 279 -18.34 -2.07 -0.67
C PRO A 279 -17.92 -2.73 0.64
N LEU A 280 -17.60 -1.92 1.66
CA LEU A 280 -17.22 -2.41 2.98
C LEU A 280 -18.41 -3.01 3.74
N ILE A 281 -19.59 -2.38 3.67
CA ILE A 281 -20.82 -2.86 4.30
C ILE A 281 -21.18 -4.25 3.76
N ASN A 282 -21.16 -4.42 2.43
CA ASN A 282 -21.44 -5.69 1.78
C ASN A 282 -20.36 -6.73 2.13
N TRP A 283 -19.09 -6.34 2.06
CA TRP A 283 -17.97 -7.22 2.39
C TRP A 283 -18.04 -7.74 3.83
N LEU A 284 -18.32 -6.87 4.81
CA LEU A 284 -18.42 -7.22 6.22
C LEU A 284 -19.75 -7.89 6.59
N GLY A 285 -20.78 -7.78 5.73
CA GLY A 285 -22.13 -8.29 5.98
C GLY A 285 -22.91 -7.42 6.98
N LEU A 286 -22.78 -6.10 6.85
CA LEU A 286 -23.33 -5.09 7.76
C LEU A 286 -24.65 -4.47 7.25
N GLY A 287 -25.34 -5.14 6.34
CA GLY A 287 -26.57 -4.60 5.74
C GLY A 287 -27.65 -4.30 6.78
N ASN A 288 -27.73 -5.11 7.84
CA ASN A 288 -28.71 -5.04 8.91
C ASN A 288 -28.47 -3.93 9.96
N ILE A 289 -27.28 -3.32 9.99
CA ILE A 289 -26.99 -2.22 10.93
C ILE A 289 -27.26 -0.83 10.32
N ARG A 290 -27.71 -0.77 9.06
CA ARG A 290 -28.22 0.47 8.46
C ARG A 290 -29.54 0.83 9.14
N LEU A 291 -29.72 2.09 9.52
CA LEU A 291 -30.93 2.52 10.22
C LEU A 291 -32.19 2.27 9.39
N SER A 292 -32.15 2.41 8.06
CA SER A 292 -33.31 2.12 7.22
C SER A 292 -33.76 0.65 7.25
N GLU A 293 -32.87 -0.27 7.62
CA GLU A 293 -33.17 -1.71 7.76
C GLU A 293 -33.46 -2.09 9.21
N ALA A 294 -32.94 -1.33 10.17
CA ALA A 294 -33.10 -1.58 11.60
C ALA A 294 -34.38 -0.95 12.20
N VAL A 295 -35.02 -0.03 11.48
CA VAL A 295 -36.21 0.71 11.95
C VAL A 295 -37.45 0.21 11.23
N ASP A 296 -38.53 0.04 11.99
CA ASP A 296 -39.88 -0.18 11.44
C ASP A 296 -40.60 1.18 11.31
N GLU A 297 -40.80 1.64 10.07
CA GLU A 297 -41.52 2.88 9.78
C GLU A 297 -43.00 2.59 9.49
N CYS A 298 -43.86 2.80 10.49
CA CYS A 298 -45.31 2.69 10.34
C CYS A 298 -45.95 4.07 10.16
N THR A 299 -46.64 4.28 9.02
CA THR A 299 -47.48 5.47 8.82
C THR A 299 -48.89 5.18 9.30
N VAL A 300 -49.32 5.85 10.37
CA VAL A 300 -50.70 5.75 10.89
C VAL A 300 -51.47 7.00 10.50
N ASN A 301 -52.63 6.84 9.86
CA ASN A 301 -53.49 7.97 9.56
C ASN A 301 -54.15 8.47 10.85
N THR A 302 -53.70 9.61 11.36
CA THR A 302 -54.28 10.27 12.52
C THR A 302 -55.32 11.30 12.04
N GLY A 303 -56.52 10.83 11.73
CA GLY A 303 -57.64 11.71 11.41
C GLY A 303 -58.82 11.01 10.76
N SER A 304 -59.95 11.70 10.73
CA SER A 304 -61.09 11.30 9.89
C SER A 304 -60.73 11.56 8.43
N ALA A 305 -61.04 10.62 7.54
CA ALA A 305 -60.84 10.82 6.11
C ALA A 305 -61.65 12.05 5.64
N VAL A 306 -60.95 13.11 5.23
CA VAL A 306 -61.59 14.29 4.63
C VAL A 306 -61.48 14.17 3.12
N ILE A 307 -62.64 14.09 2.45
CA ILE A 307 -62.69 14.12 0.99
C ILE A 307 -62.31 15.53 0.51
N GLN A 308 -61.13 15.68 -0.05
CA GLN A 308 -60.76 16.89 -0.77
C GLN A 308 -61.27 16.82 -2.20
N HIS A 309 -62.50 17.30 -2.41
CA HIS A 309 -63.16 17.27 -3.73
C HIS A 309 -62.32 17.87 -4.85
N ASP A 310 -61.66 18.99 -4.60
CA ASP A 310 -60.81 19.67 -5.60
C ASP A 310 -59.60 18.83 -6.01
N TRP A 311 -59.01 18.12 -5.05
CA TRP A 311 -57.87 17.24 -5.28
C TRP A 311 -58.30 15.97 -6.01
N SER A 312 -59.44 15.38 -5.64
CA SER A 312 -60.04 14.25 -6.35
C SER A 312 -60.39 14.60 -7.79
N LEU A 313 -61.02 15.76 -8.03
CA LEU A 313 -61.33 16.26 -9.37
C LEU A 313 -60.06 16.53 -10.20
N SER A 314 -59.03 17.12 -9.59
CA SER A 314 -57.75 17.35 -10.24
C SER A 314 -57.07 16.03 -10.64
N MET A 315 -57.04 15.04 -9.75
CA MET A 315 -56.49 13.72 -10.03
C MET A 315 -57.29 12.96 -11.09
N GLN A 316 -58.62 13.02 -11.06
CA GLN A 316 -59.47 12.43 -12.10
C GLN A 316 -59.22 13.07 -13.48
N LYS A 317 -59.08 14.40 -13.55
CA LYS A 317 -58.70 15.09 -14.79
C LYS A 317 -57.33 14.66 -15.29
N ARG A 318 -56.34 14.51 -14.39
CA ARG A 318 -54.99 14.05 -14.75
C ARG A 318 -54.95 12.59 -15.21
N VAL A 319 -55.76 11.72 -14.62
CA VAL A 319 -55.89 10.30 -15.01
C VAL A 319 -56.32 10.17 -16.47
N GLN A 320 -57.21 11.04 -16.96
CA GLN A 320 -57.62 11.05 -18.37
C GLN A 320 -56.44 11.30 -19.31
N PHE A 321 -55.52 12.19 -18.94
CA PHE A 321 -54.29 12.44 -19.70
C PHE A 321 -53.26 11.32 -19.57
N LEU A 322 -53.15 10.69 -18.40
CA LEU A 322 -52.27 9.53 -18.19
C LEU A 322 -52.71 8.31 -19.00
N LEU A 323 -54.02 8.08 -19.13
CA LEU A 323 -54.57 7.02 -19.98
C LEU A 323 -54.28 7.24 -21.46
N LEU A 324 -54.21 8.50 -21.91
CA LEU A 324 -53.80 8.84 -23.28
C LEU A 324 -52.31 8.58 -23.51
N LEU A 325 -51.46 8.75 -22.49
CA LEU A 325 -50.03 8.44 -22.58
C LEU A 325 -49.76 6.94 -22.63
N VAL A 326 -50.53 6.13 -21.89
CA VAL A 326 -50.43 4.66 -21.92
C VAL A 326 -50.90 4.07 -23.25
N ASN A 327 -51.94 4.66 -23.87
CA ASN A 327 -52.48 4.21 -25.16
C ASN A 327 -51.70 4.70 -26.39
N CYS A 328 -50.68 5.56 -26.20
CA CYS A 328 -49.80 6.04 -27.27
C CYS A 328 -48.48 5.25 -27.36
N TRP A 329 -48.28 4.20 -26.57
CA TRP A 329 -47.14 3.29 -26.73
C TRP A 329 -47.52 2.20 -27.73
N PRO A 330 -46.95 2.15 -28.95
CA PRO A 330 -47.08 0.98 -29.81
C PRO A 330 -46.36 -0.16 -29.10
N SER A 331 -47.03 -1.30 -28.96
CA SER A 331 -46.39 -2.55 -28.56
C SER A 331 -45.19 -2.79 -29.50
N PHE A 332 -43.98 -2.72 -28.95
CA PHE A 332 -42.75 -3.17 -29.59
C PHE A 332 -42.19 -4.36 -28.81
#